data_AF-A0A941D177-F1
#
_entry.id   AF-A0A941D177-F1
#
_cell.length_a   1.000
_cell.length_b   1.000
_cell.length_c   1.000
_cell.angle_alpha   90.00
_cell.angle_beta   90.00
_cell.angle_gamma   90.00
#
_symmetry.space_group_name_H-M   'P 1'
#
loop_
_entity.id
_entity.type
_entity.pdbx_description
1 polymer ?
#
loop_
_entity_poly.entity_id
_entity_poly.type
_entity_poly.pdbx_seq_one_letter_code
_entity_poly.pdbx_strand_id
1 'polypeptide(L)' 'MTARIHGAIYPAPSEGLPMIIAIFKDGELAGCNIAADEAQAEEMIKTAVAELQRLEVLSNLPTNTITVRRPVQPR' A
#
# COMPACT_ATOMS: atom_id res chain seq x y z
N MET A 1 -14.67 -12.48 7.31
CA MET A 1 -13.45 -12.93 6.61
C MET A 1 -12.37 -11.91 6.93
N THR A 2 -11.23 -12.33 7.47
CA THR A 2 -10.11 -11.41 7.78
C THR A 2 -9.40 -11.07 6.47
N ALA A 3 -9.29 -9.79 6.15
CA ALA A 3 -8.56 -9.35 4.97
C ALA A 3 -7.06 -9.63 5.13
N ARG A 4 -6.38 -9.98 4.04
CA ARG A 4 -4.92 -10.21 4.04
C ARG A 4 -4.21 -8.96 3.54
N ILE A 5 -3.44 -8.32 4.42
CA ILE A 5 -2.62 -7.15 4.09
C ILE A 5 -1.15 -7.56 4.04
N HIS A 6 -0.42 -7.15 3.00
CA HIS A 6 1.03 -7.30 2.93
C HIS A 6 1.67 -6.15 2.11
N GLY A 7 2.96 -5.91 2.35
CA GLY A 7 3.76 -4.95 1.57
C GLY A 7 4.79 -5.66 0.69
N ALA A 8 5.15 -5.03 -0.43
CA ALA A 8 6.23 -5.45 -1.30
C ALA A 8 7.15 -4.27 -1.61
N ILE A 9 8.46 -4.52 -1.65
CA ILE A 9 9.49 -3.56 -2.05
C ILE A 9 10.00 -3.99 -3.42
N TYR A 10 9.96 -3.09 -4.38
CA TYR A 10 10.55 -3.29 -5.70
C TYR A 10 11.82 -2.44 -5.78
N PRO A 11 13.01 -3.07 -5.78
CA PRO A 11 14.25 -2.35 -5.99
C PRO A 11 14.28 -1.80 -7.42
N ALA A 12 14.72 -0.56 -7.56
CA ALA A 12 14.98 -0.01 -8.88
C ALA A 12 16.21 -0.70 -9.51
N PRO A 13 16.24 -0.85 -10.85
CA PRO A 13 17.27 -1.63 -11.54
C PRO A 13 18.68 -1.02 -11.51
N SER A 14 18.88 0.19 -10.96
CA SER A 14 20.19 0.81 -10.80
C SER A 14 20.38 1.38 -9.40
N GLU A 15 21.58 1.26 -8.85
CA GLU A 15 21.97 1.85 -7.56
C GLU A 15 21.63 3.35 -7.51
N GLY A 16 21.03 3.80 -6.41
CA GLY A 16 20.67 5.21 -6.17
C GLY A 16 19.32 5.65 -6.74
N LEU A 17 18.57 4.78 -7.42
CA LEU A 17 17.18 5.05 -7.76
C LEU A 17 16.25 4.67 -6.60
N PRO A 18 15.14 5.40 -6.43
CA PRO A 18 14.30 5.22 -5.29
C PRO A 18 13.51 3.90 -5.37
N MET A 19 13.28 3.29 -4.21
CA MET A 19 12.56 2.03 -4.07
C MET A 19 11.05 2.24 -4.15
N ILE A 20 10.35 1.39 -4.90
CA ILE A 20 8.89 1.42 -4.95
C ILE A 20 8.35 0.52 -3.85
N ILE A 21 7.46 1.08 -3.03
CA ILE A 21 6.71 0.37 -2.02
C ILE A 21 5.29 0.17 -2.55
N ALA A 22 4.79 -1.05 -2.49
CA ALA A 22 3.39 -1.37 -2.79
C ALA A 22 2.74 -2.05 -1.60
N ILE A 23 1.51 -1.64 -1.28
CA ILE A 23 0.69 -2.23 -0.23
C ILE A 23 -0.50 -2.91 -0.88
N PHE A 24 -0.71 -4.17 -0.57
CA PHE A 24 -1.79 -4.98 -1.10
C PHE A 24 -2.77 -5.37 0.00
N LYS A 25 -4.06 -5.34 -0.33
CA LYS A 25 -5.15 -5.84 0.50
C LYS A 25 -5.99 -6.81 -0.32
N ASP A 26 -6.13 -8.04 0.18
CA ASP A 26 -6.84 -9.13 -0.50
C ASP A 26 -6.36 -9.38 -1.94
N GLY A 27 -5.08 -9.12 -2.19
CA GLY A 27 -4.45 -9.27 -3.50
C GLY A 27 -4.61 -8.05 -4.43
N GLU A 28 -5.35 -7.02 -4.03
CA GLU A 28 -5.49 -5.77 -4.78
C GLU A 28 -4.54 -4.69 -4.25
N LEU A 29 -4.01 -3.86 -5.14
CA LEU A 29 -3.15 -2.74 -4.76
C LEU A 29 -3.98 -1.69 -4.00
N ALA A 30 -3.68 -1.52 -2.71
CA ALA A 30 -4.31 -0.56 -1.82
C ALA A 30 -3.55 0.79 -1.78
N GLY A 31 -2.23 0.76 -1.99
CA GLY A 31 -1.41 1.96 -1.99
C GLY A 31 -0.02 1.73 -2.57
N CYS A 32 0.62 2.80 -3.03
CA CYS A 32 2.02 2.77 -3.44
C CYS A 32 2.73 4.04 -2.98
N ASN A 33 4.02 3.93 -2.69
CA ASN A 33 4.86 5.05 -2.31
C ASN A 33 6.30 4.81 -2.77
N ILE A 34 7.15 5.82 -2.60
CA ILE A 34 8.53 5.83 -3.03
C ILE A 34 9.41 6.08 -1.79
N ALA A 35 10.41 5.23 -1.59
CA ALA A 35 11.43 5.37 -0.55
C ALA A 35 12.80 5.69 -1.16
N ALA A 36 13.62 6.40 -0.42
CA ALA A 36 15.00 6.69 -0.80
C ALA A 36 15.90 5.46 -0.69
N ASP A 37 15.64 4.58 0.29
CA ASP A 37 16.41 3.38 0.57
C ASP A 37 15.54 2.26 1.19
N GLU A 38 16.15 1.09 1.42
CA GLU A 38 15.46 -0.11 1.92
C GLU A 38 14.97 0.06 3.35
N ALA A 39 15.74 0.73 4.21
CA ALA A 39 15.37 0.95 5.61
C ALA A 39 14.13 1.85 5.71
N GLN A 40 14.08 2.93 4.92
CA GLN A 40 12.92 3.78 4.81
C GLN A 40 11.72 3.01 4.23
N ALA A 41 11.95 2.18 3.22
CA ALA A 41 10.89 1.36 2.63
C ALA A 41 10.23 0.42 3.64
N GLU A 42 11.03 -0.24 4.47
CA GLU A 42 10.52 -1.10 5.54
C GLU A 42 9.70 -0.33 6.58
N GLU A 43 10.16 0.84 7.02
CA GLU A 43 9.46 1.67 8.00
C GLU A 43 8.10 2.14 7.45
N MET A 44 8.07 2.54 6.18
CA MET A 44 6.84 2.94 5.49
C MET A 44 5.85 1.77 5.36
N ILE A 45 6.33 0.56 5.06
CA ILE A 45 5.47 -0.64 5.03
C ILE A 45 4.89 -0.91 6.42
N LYS A 46 5.72 -0.91 7.47
CA LYS A 46 5.28 -1.18 8.85
C LYS A 46 4.18 -0.20 9.27
N THR A 47 4.36 1.08 8.94
CA THR A 47 3.38 2.14 9.24
C THR A 47 2.08 1.94 8.46
N ALA A 48 2.16 1.73 7.13
CA ALA A 48 0.97 1.56 6.29
C ALA A 48 0.15 0.31 6.63
N VAL A 49 0.81 -0.81 6.97
CA VAL A 49 0.14 -2.04 7.40
C VAL A 49 -0.57 -1.82 8.74
N ALA A 50 0.09 -1.18 9.71
CA ALA A 50 -0.52 -0.88 11.01
C ALA A 50 -1.73 0.05 10.88
N GLU A 51 -1.67 1.06 10.02
CA GLU A 51 -2.80 1.96 9.75
C GLU A 51 -3.99 1.24 9.11
N LEU A 52 -3.73 0.40 8.10
CA LEU A 52 -4.78 -0.38 7.45
C LEU A 52 -5.43 -1.39 8.42
N GLN A 53 -4.64 -2.08 9.24
CA GLN A 53 -5.15 -2.96 10.28
C GLN A 53 -6.00 -2.19 11.30
N ARG A 54 -5.56 -0.99 11.72
CA ARG A 54 -6.33 -0.13 12.63
C ARG A 54 -7.67 0.29 12.01
N LEU A 55 -7.68 0.66 10.73
CA LEU A 55 -8.90 1.01 10.02
C LEU A 55 -9.84 -0.19 9.87
N GLU A 56 -9.32 -1.39 9.67
CA GLU A 56 -10.11 -2.62 9.64
C GLU A 56 -10.77 -2.91 10.99
N VAL A 57 -10.02 -2.82 12.09
CA VAL A 57 -10.55 -3.03 13.45
C VAL A 57 -11.64 -1.99 13.80
N LEU A 58 -11.48 -0.75 13.34
CA LEU A 58 -12.49 0.31 13.52
C LEU A 58 -13.71 0.15 12.59
N SER A 59 -13.57 -0.60 11.50
CA SER A 59 -14.61 -0.76 10.47
C SER A 59 -15.66 -1.85 10.76
N ASN A 60 -16.03 -2.05 12.03
CA ASN A 60 -17.29 -2.72 12.40
C ASN A 60 -18.55 -1.88 12.00
N LEU A 61 -18.41 -0.98 11.04
CA LEU A 61 -19.42 -0.17 10.39
C LEU A 61 -19.65 -0.75 8.98
N PRO A 62 -20.92 -0.90 8.52
CA PRO A 62 -21.20 -1.39 7.18
C PRO A 62 -20.47 -0.49 6.18
N THR A 63 -19.58 -1.10 5.41
CA THR A 63 -18.66 -0.43 4.50
C THR A 63 -19.45 0.31 3.43
N ASN A 64 -19.77 1.59 3.68
CA ASN A 64 -20.15 2.52 2.62
C ASN A 64 -18.89 2.85 1.83
N THR A 65 -18.66 2.04 0.80
CA THR A 65 -17.96 2.28 -0.46
C THR A 65 -17.10 3.55 -0.51
N ILE A 66 -15.81 3.42 -0.22
CA ILE A 66 -14.82 4.40 -0.71
C ILE A 66 -14.56 4.06 -2.17
N THR A 67 -15.20 4.81 -3.08
CA THR A 67 -14.98 4.67 -4.52
C THR A 67 -13.70 5.41 -4.91
N VAL A 68 -12.62 4.68 -5.18
CA VAL A 68 -11.41 5.25 -5.80
C VAL A 68 -11.63 5.32 -7.31
N ARG A 69 -11.81 6.53 -7.85
CA ARG A 69 -11.88 6.76 -9.31
C ARG A 69 -10.46 6.71 -9.90
N ARG A 70 -10.24 5.85 -10.90
CA ARG A 70 -9.03 5.86 -11.74
C ARG A 70 -9.04 7.10 -12.66
N PRO A 71 -7.90 7.76 -12.92
CA PRO A 71 -7.79 8.66 -14.05
C PRO A 71 -7.78 7.84 -15.35
N VAL A 72 -8.65 8.20 -16.28
CA VAL A 72 -8.71 7.60 -17.62
C VAL A 72 -7.48 8.09 -18.39
N GLN A 73 -6.60 7.18 -18.83
CA GLN A 73 -5.55 7.52 -19.79
C GLN A 73 -6.19 7.69 -21.18
N PRO A 74 -5.99 8.83 -21.87
CA PRO A 74 -6.40 8.97 -23.26
C PRO A 74 -5.45 8.17 -24.17
N ARG A 75 -6.03 7.53 -25.19
CA ARG A 75 -5.32 6.83 -26.28
C ARG A 75 -4.67 7.82 -27.24
#